data_AF-A0A7G9YZL4-F1
#
_entry.id   AF-A0A7G9YZL4-F1
#
_cell.length_a   1.000
_cell.length_b   1.000
_cell.length_c   1.000
_cell.angle_alpha   90.00
_cell.angle_beta   90.00
_cell.angle_gamma   90.00
#
_symmetry.space_group_name_H-M   'P 1'
#
loop_
_entity.id
_entity.type
_entity.pdbx_description
1 polymer ?
#
loop_
_entity_poly.entity_id
_entity_poly.type
_entity_poly.pdbx_seq_one_letter_code
_entity_poly.pdbx_strand_id
1 'polypeptide(L)'
;MLGHYRKCTYSLSNDSPNTPLKRLAWLKCQRYFVERANQDAKSELGWDELEAQKYLAWMHHLALTILSFWFITQTKIKWAEQYARDPTMLQQFEVDVLPALSTANVRTLLRAVMPLPQLTPAGARAHVVKCLVNRTRSRKSRMKGRHRGH
;
A
#
# COMPACT_ATOMS: atom_id res chain seq x y z
N MET A 1 -34.26 14.85 -30.56
CA MET A 1 -32.83 14.63 -30.86
C MET A 1 -32.00 15.31 -29.79
N LEU A 2 -31.52 14.57 -28.78
CA LEU A 2 -30.60 15.10 -27.77
C LEU A 2 -29.18 15.03 -28.33
N GLY A 3 -28.54 16.20 -28.52
CA GLY A 3 -27.21 16.32 -29.09
C GLY A 3 -26.14 15.71 -28.17
N HIS A 4 -25.35 14.79 -28.71
CA HIS A 4 -24.16 14.26 -28.04
C HIS A 4 -23.07 15.34 -27.97
N TYR A 5 -22.96 16.03 -26.82
CA TYR A 5 -21.81 16.89 -26.56
C TYR A 5 -20.54 16.05 -26.39
N ARG A 6 -19.52 16.30 -27.22
CA ARG A 6 -18.18 15.71 -27.03
C ARG A 6 -17.57 16.29 -25.75
N LYS A 7 -17.33 15.43 -24.77
CA LYS A 7 -16.64 15.78 -23.52
C LYS A 7 -15.18 16.10 -23.83
N CYS A 8 -14.81 17.38 -23.81
CA CYS A 8 -13.43 17.82 -23.93
C CYS A 8 -12.79 17.92 -22.52
N THR A 9 -11.55 17.46 -22.37
CA THR A 9 -10.84 17.51 -21.08
C THR A 9 -9.53 18.26 -21.25
N TYR A 10 -9.36 19.34 -20.48
CA TYR A 10 -8.15 20.17 -20.51
C TYR A 10 -7.21 19.80 -19.36
N SER A 11 -5.91 20.10 -19.51
CA SER A 11 -4.92 19.91 -18.45
C SER A 11 -3.89 21.02 -18.55
N LEU A 12 -3.57 21.61 -17.40
CA LEU A 12 -2.60 22.69 -17.29
C LEU A 12 -1.23 22.09 -16.90
N SER A 13 -0.15 22.63 -17.46
CA SER A 13 1.22 22.32 -17.05
C SER A 13 1.99 23.63 -16.83
N ASN A 14 2.90 23.60 -15.86
CA ASN A 14 3.87 24.66 -15.63
C ASN A 14 5.18 24.43 -16.42
N ASP A 15 5.24 23.39 -17.26
CA ASP A 15 6.35 23.14 -18.15
C ASP A 15 6.54 24.27 -19.18
N SER A 16 7.75 24.35 -19.75
CA SER A 16 8.05 25.28 -20.85
C SER A 16 7.04 25.16 -22.00
N PRO A 17 6.63 26.27 -22.65
CA PRO A 17 5.76 26.25 -23.83
C PRO A 17 6.31 25.39 -24.99
N ASN A 18 7.63 25.21 -25.05
CA ASN A 18 8.31 24.40 -26.07
C ASN A 18 8.36 22.90 -25.72
N THR A 19 7.80 22.49 -24.59
CA THR A 19 7.80 21.09 -24.17
C THR A 19 6.97 20.26 -25.15
N PRO A 20 7.53 19.16 -25.72
CA PRO A 20 6.80 18.35 -26.67
C PRO A 20 5.49 17.82 -26.11
N LEU A 21 4.40 17.88 -26.89
CA LEU A 21 3.08 17.41 -26.47
C LEU A 21 3.11 15.94 -25.99
N LYS A 22 3.92 15.09 -26.63
CA LYS A 22 4.13 13.69 -26.22
C LYS A 22 4.62 13.58 -24.77
N ARG A 23 5.53 14.47 -24.34
CA ARG A 23 6.04 14.51 -22.96
C ARG A 23 4.95 14.95 -21.99
N LEU A 24 4.20 16.00 -22.34
CA LEU A 24 3.08 16.49 -21.50
C LEU A 24 2.00 15.42 -21.33
N ALA A 25 1.64 14.72 -22.42
CA ALA A 25 0.71 13.60 -22.38
C ALA A 25 1.23 12.46 -21.49
N TRP A 26 2.51 12.10 -21.63
CA TRP A 26 3.13 11.07 -20.79
C TRP A 26 3.12 11.44 -19.30
N LEU A 27 3.42 12.69 -18.95
CA LEU A 27 3.38 13.20 -17.57
C LEU A 27 1.96 13.13 -17.00
N LYS A 28 0.96 13.56 -17.77
CA LYS A 28 -0.45 13.46 -17.40
C LYS A 28 -0.86 12.02 -17.10
N CYS A 29 -0.40 11.07 -17.91
CA CYS A 29 -0.68 9.64 -17.71
C CYS A 29 -0.05 9.08 -16.42
N GLN A 30 0.99 9.69 -15.85
CA GLN A 30 1.62 9.19 -14.62
C GLN A 30 0.68 9.22 -13.41
N ARG A 31 -0.31 10.11 -13.40
CA ARG A 31 -1.30 10.22 -12.32
C ARG A 31 -2.02 8.89 -12.07
N TYR A 32 -2.25 8.10 -13.11
CA TYR A 32 -2.86 6.77 -12.99
C TYR A 32 -2.09 5.86 -12.02
N PHE A 33 -0.76 5.86 -12.07
CA PHE A 33 0.04 5.02 -11.18
C PHE A 33 -0.08 5.42 -9.71
N VAL A 34 -0.18 6.73 -9.44
CA VAL A 34 -0.40 7.24 -8.07
C VAL A 34 -1.77 6.83 -7.56
N GLU A 35 -2.81 7.00 -8.38
CA GLU A 35 -4.18 6.58 -8.02
C GLU A 35 -4.25 5.08 -7.79
N ARG A 36 -3.61 4.28 -8.66
CA ARG A 36 -3.57 2.82 -8.52
C ARG A 36 -2.82 2.39 -7.26
N ALA A 37 -1.70 3.04 -6.94
CA ALA A 37 -0.97 2.77 -5.70
C ALA A 37 -1.82 3.08 -4.46
N ASN A 38 -2.55 4.20 -4.46
CA ASN A 38 -3.46 4.55 -3.37
C ASN A 38 -4.63 3.58 -3.24
N GLN A 39 -5.21 3.11 -4.36
CA GLN A 39 -6.26 2.10 -4.37
C GLN A 39 -5.78 0.78 -3.78
N ASP A 40 -4.64 0.28 -4.27
CA ASP A 40 -4.05 -0.97 -3.76
C ASP A 40 -3.65 -0.85 -2.28
N ALA A 41 -3.11 0.29 -1.84
CA ALA A 41 -2.76 0.51 -0.43
C ALA A 41 -4.00 0.46 0.48
N LYS A 42 -5.14 0.97 0.03
CA LYS A 42 -6.42 0.83 0.75
C LYS A 42 -6.88 -0.63 0.77
N SER A 43 -7.14 -1.22 -0.40
CA SER A 43 -7.77 -2.54 -0.50
C SER A 43 -6.89 -3.71 -0.05
N GLU A 44 -5.57 -3.61 -0.24
CA GLU A 44 -4.65 -4.72 0.00
C GLU A 44 -3.91 -4.59 1.35
N LEU A 45 -3.59 -3.36 1.77
CA LEU A 45 -2.73 -3.10 2.94
C LEU A 45 -3.47 -2.53 4.16
N GLY A 46 -4.80 -2.40 4.08
CA GLY A 46 -5.63 -1.92 5.19
C GLY A 46 -5.37 -0.46 5.54
N TRP A 47 -5.05 0.38 4.54
CA TRP A 47 -4.83 1.81 4.80
C TRP A 47 -6.11 2.51 5.26
N ASP A 48 -7.27 2.11 4.73
CA ASP A 48 -8.58 2.62 5.10
C ASP A 48 -9.24 1.88 6.29
N GLU A 49 -8.60 0.83 6.81
CA GLU A 49 -9.08 0.07 7.98
C GLU A 49 -8.62 0.66 9.33
N LEU A 50 -7.71 1.65 9.31
CA LEU A 50 -7.19 2.25 10.55
C LEU A 50 -8.12 3.31 11.14
N GLU A 51 -8.65 3.03 12.32
CA GLU A 51 -9.35 4.01 13.15
C GLU A 51 -8.42 4.59 14.23
N ALA A 52 -7.60 5.59 13.86
CA ALA A 52 -6.67 6.23 14.79
C ALA A 52 -7.25 7.50 15.43
N GLN A 53 -7.25 7.57 16.76
CA GLN A 53 -7.66 8.77 17.52
C GLN A 53 -6.54 9.81 17.68
N LYS A 54 -5.30 9.47 17.33
CA LYS A 54 -4.13 10.35 17.46
C LYS A 54 -3.45 10.51 16.12
N TYR A 55 -3.12 11.76 15.78
CA TYR A 55 -2.40 12.10 14.56
C TYR A 55 -1.09 11.31 14.41
N LEU A 56 -0.30 11.18 15.49
CA LEU A 56 0.95 10.42 15.44
C LEU A 56 0.74 8.92 15.16
N ALA A 57 -0.35 8.33 15.66
CA ALA A 57 -0.67 6.93 15.37
C ALA A 57 -1.05 6.75 13.90
N TRP A 58 -1.81 7.69 13.34
CA TRP A 58 -2.12 7.74 11.91
C TRP A 58 -0.86 7.88 11.05
N MET A 59 0.06 8.78 11.43
CA MET A 59 1.34 8.96 10.72
C MET A 59 2.19 7.69 10.71
N HIS A 60 2.29 6.99 11.85
CA HIS A 60 3.06 5.74 11.93
C HIS A 60 2.44 4.64 11.06
N HIS A 61 1.10 4.52 11.04
CA HIS A 61 0.41 3.58 10.16
C HIS A 61 0.68 3.90 8.69
N LEU A 62 0.51 5.16 8.29
CA LEU A 62 0.80 5.60 6.92
C LEU A 62 2.25 5.28 6.52
N ALA A 63 3.22 5.57 7.39
CA ALA A 63 4.62 5.26 7.13
C ALA A 63 4.84 3.74 6.93
N LEU A 64 4.22 2.90 7.76
CA LEU A 64 4.29 1.45 7.62
C LEU A 64 3.63 0.97 6.32
N THR A 65 2.45 1.49 5.97
CA THR A 65 1.76 1.21 4.70
C THR A 65 2.65 1.55 3.50
N ILE A 66 3.29 2.73 3.52
CA ILE A 66 4.21 3.16 2.44
C ILE A 66 5.41 2.20 2.34
N LEU A 67 6.02 1.82 3.46
CA LEU A 67 7.14 0.88 3.49
C LEU A 67 6.75 -0.50 2.96
N SER A 68 5.60 -1.03 3.38
CA SER A 68 5.07 -2.30 2.86
C SER A 68 4.77 -2.22 1.37
N PHE A 69 4.18 -1.12 0.89
CA PHE A 69 3.89 -0.93 -0.52
C PHE A 69 5.18 -0.82 -1.36
N TRP A 70 6.20 -0.13 -0.84
CA TRP A 70 7.52 -0.04 -1.46
C TRP A 70 8.19 -1.41 -1.58
N PHE A 71 8.13 -2.25 -0.54
CA PHE A 71 8.60 -3.63 -0.60
C PHE A 71 7.89 -4.43 -1.70
N ILE A 72 6.55 -4.41 -1.73
CA ILE A 72 5.77 -5.14 -2.75
C ILE A 72 6.09 -4.62 -4.16
N THR A 73 6.27 -3.31 -4.32
CA THR A 73 6.64 -2.70 -5.60
C THR A 73 7.98 -3.21 -6.09
N GLN A 74 9.00 -3.28 -5.21
CA GLN A 74 10.28 -3.87 -5.56
C GLN A 74 10.16 -5.36 -5.93
N THR A 75 9.36 -6.13 -5.19
CA THR A 75 9.10 -7.54 -5.53
C THR A 75 8.50 -7.68 -6.93
N LYS A 76 7.52 -6.84 -7.28
CA LYS A 76 6.88 -6.84 -8.61
C LYS A 76 7.87 -6.48 -9.72
N ILE A 77 8.74 -5.49 -9.50
CA ILE A 77 9.77 -5.08 -10.45
C ILE A 77 10.76 -6.24 -10.68
N LYS A 78 11.34 -6.77 -9.60
CA LYS A 78 12.27 -7.91 -9.67
C LYS A 78 11.65 -9.13 -10.34
N TRP A 79 10.37 -9.41 -10.04
CA TRP A 79 9.64 -10.50 -10.69
C TRP A 79 9.53 -10.30 -12.20
N ALA A 80 9.15 -9.08 -12.63
CA ALA A 80 9.02 -8.77 -14.05
C ALA A 80 10.35 -8.84 -14.81
N GLU A 81 11.48 -8.52 -14.14
CA GLU A 81 12.82 -8.63 -14.70
C GLU A 81 13.30 -10.09 -14.80
N GLN A 82 12.98 -10.91 -13.79
CA GLN A 82 13.43 -12.31 -13.72
C GLN A 82 12.59 -13.26 -14.58
N TYR A 83 11.28 -13.01 -14.68
CA TYR A 83 10.34 -13.91 -15.33
C TYR A 83 9.70 -13.20 -16.52
N ALA A 84 10.31 -13.40 -17.70
CA ALA A 84 9.73 -12.95 -18.95
C ALA A 84 8.36 -13.60 -19.18
N ARG A 85 7.43 -12.81 -19.71
CA ARG A 85 6.10 -13.29 -20.09
C ARG A 85 6.22 -14.17 -21.32
N ASP A 86 5.51 -15.29 -21.31
CA ASP A 86 5.50 -16.22 -22.42
C ASP A 86 4.71 -15.62 -23.61
N PRO A 87 5.36 -15.42 -24.78
CA PRO A 87 4.69 -14.88 -25.95
C PRO A 87 3.65 -15.84 -26.54
N THR A 88 3.78 -17.15 -26.33
CA THR A 88 2.79 -18.13 -26.80
C THR A 88 1.46 -18.00 -26.06
N MET A 89 1.50 -17.61 -24.78
CA MET A 89 0.30 -17.34 -23.99
C MET A 89 -0.46 -16.11 -24.48
N LEU A 90 0.20 -15.06 -25.00
CA LEU A 90 -0.50 -13.91 -25.59
C LEU A 90 -1.39 -14.36 -26.75
N GLN A 91 -0.86 -15.22 -27.63
CA GLN A 91 -1.58 -15.75 -28.77
C GLN A 91 -2.71 -16.68 -28.32
N GLN A 92 -2.45 -17.57 -27.36
CA GLN A 92 -3.44 -18.51 -26.86
C GLN A 92 -4.63 -17.82 -26.20
N PHE A 93 -4.40 -16.74 -25.45
CA PHE A 93 -5.46 -15.99 -24.77
C PHE A 93 -6.06 -14.88 -25.64
N GLU A 94 -5.54 -14.65 -26.85
CA GLU A 94 -5.98 -13.58 -27.76
C GLU A 94 -5.98 -12.20 -27.09
N VAL A 95 -4.92 -11.90 -26.31
CA VAL A 95 -4.77 -10.63 -25.59
C VAL A 95 -3.49 -9.92 -25.98
N ASP A 96 -3.56 -8.59 -26.02
CA ASP A 96 -2.39 -7.73 -26.30
C ASP A 96 -1.37 -7.71 -25.15
N VAL A 97 -1.83 -7.96 -23.92
CA VAL A 97 -1.01 -7.87 -22.69
C VAL A 97 -1.43 -8.92 -21.68
N LEU A 98 -0.48 -9.73 -21.21
CA LEU A 98 -0.69 -10.61 -20.07
C LEU A 98 -0.64 -9.82 -18.75
N PRO A 99 -1.49 -10.19 -17.77
CA PRO A 99 -1.52 -9.51 -16.48
C PRO A 99 -0.15 -9.56 -15.78
N ALA A 100 0.19 -8.48 -15.08
CA ALA A 100 1.37 -8.44 -14.21
C ALA A 100 1.08 -9.10 -12.86
N LEU A 101 2.15 -9.46 -12.14
CA LEU A 101 2.03 -9.82 -10.72
C LEU A 101 1.38 -8.65 -9.95
N SER A 102 0.21 -8.89 -9.38
CA SER A 102 -0.56 -7.85 -8.69
C SER A 102 -0.14 -7.73 -7.21
N THR A 103 -0.51 -6.61 -6.57
CA THR A 103 -0.32 -6.42 -5.12
C THR A 103 -1.10 -7.48 -4.32
N ALA A 104 -2.30 -7.84 -4.78
CA ALA A 104 -3.11 -8.90 -4.20
C ALA A 104 -2.43 -10.28 -4.29
N ASN A 105 -1.79 -10.60 -5.42
CA ASN A 105 -1.06 -11.86 -5.58
C ASN A 105 0.08 -11.95 -4.56
N VAL A 106 0.88 -10.88 -4.41
CA VAL A 106 1.97 -10.84 -3.43
C VAL A 106 1.44 -11.00 -2.01
N ARG A 107 0.34 -10.33 -1.66
CA ARG A 107 -0.32 -10.48 -0.36
C ARG A 107 -0.75 -11.92 -0.10
N THR A 108 -1.37 -12.58 -1.08
CA THR A 108 -1.80 -13.98 -0.98
C THR A 108 -0.60 -14.91 -0.78
N LEU A 109 0.47 -14.72 -1.54
CA LEU A 109 1.70 -15.50 -1.40
C LEU A 109 2.33 -15.30 -0.02
N LEU A 110 2.43 -14.06 0.46
CA LEU A 110 2.93 -13.76 1.80
C LEU A 110 2.09 -14.43 2.89
N ARG A 111 0.76 -14.40 2.78
CA ARG A 111 -0.13 -15.09 3.72
C ARG A 111 0.05 -16.61 3.70
N ALA A 112 0.35 -17.19 2.54
CA ALA A 112 0.58 -18.63 2.42
C ALA A 112 1.90 -19.07 3.07
N VAL A 113 2.93 -18.23 3.04
CA VAL A 113 4.27 -18.57 3.56
C VAL A 113 4.53 -18.09 5.00
N MET A 114 3.80 -17.07 5.47
CA MET A 114 3.96 -16.60 6.84
C MET A 114 3.39 -17.62 7.83
N PRO A 115 4.21 -18.20 8.73
CA PRO A 115 3.69 -19.11 9.74
C PRO A 115 2.76 -18.34 10.68
N LEU A 116 1.50 -18.75 10.76
CA LEU A 116 0.65 -18.32 11.87
C LEU A 116 1.19 -18.97 13.15
N PRO A 117 1.63 -18.20 14.17
CA PRO A 117 2.03 -18.77 15.44
C PRO A 117 0.81 -19.48 16.06
N GLN A 118 0.87 -20.81 16.15
CA GLN A 118 -0.16 -21.57 16.84
C GLN A 118 -0.01 -21.30 18.35
N LEU A 119 -0.88 -20.42 18.87
CA LEU A 119 -0.81 -19.98 20.25
C LEU A 119 -1.42 -21.05 21.15
N THR A 120 -0.58 -21.79 21.88
CA THR A 120 -1.09 -22.71 22.90
C THR A 120 -1.80 -21.91 24.01
N PRO A 121 -2.77 -22.47 24.73
CA PRO A 121 -3.43 -21.78 25.84
C PRO A 121 -2.45 -21.25 26.90
N ALA A 122 -1.34 -21.97 27.14
CA ALA A 122 -0.29 -21.53 28.05
C ALA A 122 0.49 -20.32 27.48
N GLY A 123 0.87 -20.36 26.20
CA GLY A 123 1.51 -19.24 25.51
C GLY A 123 0.61 -18.00 25.49
N ALA A 124 -0.69 -18.19 25.26
CA ALA A 124 -1.69 -17.12 25.30
C ALA A 124 -1.72 -16.43 26.67
N ARG A 125 -1.82 -17.21 27.76
CA ARG A 125 -1.79 -16.69 29.13
C ARG A 125 -0.51 -15.91 29.40
N ALA A 126 0.65 -16.45 29.03
CA ALA A 126 1.94 -15.78 29.22
C ALA A 126 2.01 -14.44 28.46
N HIS A 127 1.52 -14.39 27.22
CA HIS A 127 1.44 -13.16 26.44
C HIS A 127 0.52 -12.11 27.08
N VAL A 128 -0.66 -12.51 27.54
CA VAL A 128 -1.60 -11.61 28.21
C VAL A 128 -0.96 -11.04 29.48
N VAL A 129 -0.36 -11.89 30.32
CA VAL A 129 0.34 -11.45 31.54
C VAL A 129 1.45 -10.45 31.20
N LYS A 130 2.29 -10.74 30.21
CA LYS A 130 3.35 -9.82 29.74
C LYS A 130 2.77 -8.46 29.32
N CYS A 131 1.71 -8.46 28.53
CA CYS A 131 1.05 -7.23 28.08
C CYS A 131 0.48 -6.41 29.24
N LEU A 132 -0.18 -7.07 30.20
CA LEU A 132 -0.73 -6.41 31.39
C LEU A 132 0.38 -5.78 32.25
N VAL A 133 1.46 -6.52 32.50
CA VAL A 133 2.62 -6.03 33.26
C VAL A 133 3.24 -4.80 32.56
N ASN A 134 3.44 -4.86 31.24
CA ASN A 134 4.00 -3.75 30.46
C ASN A 134 3.10 -2.51 30.51
N ARG A 135 1.77 -2.68 30.38
CA ARG A 135 0.80 -1.58 30.50
C ARG A 135 0.84 -0.96 31.89
N THR A 136 0.89 -1.76 32.95
CA THR A 136 0.99 -1.28 34.34
C THR A 136 2.27 -0.49 34.57
N ARG A 137 3.43 -1.00 34.09
CA ARG A 137 4.72 -0.30 34.17
C ARG A 137 4.70 1.04 33.43
N SER A 138 4.17 1.06 32.21
CA SER A 138 4.05 2.29 31.41
C SER A 138 3.16 3.32 32.11
N ARG A 139 2.00 2.90 32.66
CA ARG A 139 1.10 3.78 33.41
C ARG A 139 1.77 4.37 34.65
N LYS A 140 2.46 3.54 35.44
CA LYS A 140 3.22 3.98 36.63
C LYS A 140 4.29 5.01 36.26
N SER A 141 5.01 4.79 35.16
CA SER A 141 6.01 5.75 34.65
C SER A 141 5.37 7.11 34.31
N ARG A 142 4.25 7.11 33.58
CA ARG A 142 3.53 8.33 33.20
C ARG A 142 2.98 9.09 34.41
N MET A 143 2.51 8.38 35.44
CA MET A 143 2.05 9.01 36.69
C MET A 143 3.19 9.68 37.45
N LYS A 144 4.38 9.06 37.49
CA LYS A 144 5.58 9.67 38.09
C LYS A 144 6.06 10.91 37.33
N GLY A 145 6.01 10.88 36.00
CA GLY A 145 6.36 12.03 35.16
C GLY A 145 5.44 13.23 35.39
N ARG A 146 4.14 13.00 35.63
CA ARG A 146 3.17 14.06 35.97
C ARG A 146 3.44 14.75 37.31
N HIS A 147 3.99 14.06 38.29
CA HIS A 147 4.31 14.63 39.61
C HIS A 147 5.63 15.41 39.63
N ARG A 148 6.46 15.31 38.58
CA ARG A 148 7.77 16.00 38.48
C ARG A 148 7.73 17.28 37.65
N GLY A 149 6.60 17.58 37.02
CA GLY A 149 6.42 18.76 36.16
C GLY A 149 5.59 19.87 36.82
N HIS A 150 5.46 19.85 38.14
CA HIS A 150 4.81 20.90 38.93
C HIS A 150 5.81 21.56 39.86
#